data_AF-A0A932LYW8-F1
#
_entry.id   AF-A0A932LYW8-F1
#
_cell.length_a   1.000
_cell.length_b   1.000
_cell.length_c   1.000
_cell.angle_alpha   90.00
_cell.angle_beta   90.00
_cell.angle_gamma   90.00
#
_symmetry.space_group_name_H-M   'P 1'
#
loop_
_entity.id
_entity.type
_entity.pdbx_description
1 polymer ?
#
loop_
_entity_poly.entity_id
_entity_poly.type
_entity_poly.pdbx_seq_one_letter_code
_entity_poly.pdbx_strand_id
1 'polypeptide(L)'
;MPDLTLSTQYYVQVMEDHREYLSTRAPGMPERPAARHVLTVRLTQLFLHQTLRLGLFALASPNEGDYYVNPEVRYNITDALSGTFGVNLFGGPRRTEFGQFKGNANLYVVTRYAF
;
A
#
# COMPACT_ATOMS: atom_id res chain seq x y z
N MET A 1 1.89 -2.61 -28.54
CA MET A 1 0.85 -2.06 -27.63
C MET A 1 1.50 -1.90 -26.26
N PRO A 2 1.16 -0.88 -25.46
CA PRO A 2 1.69 -0.79 -24.08
C PRO A 2 1.17 -1.98 -23.25
N ASP A 3 2.06 -2.58 -22.46
CA ASP A 3 1.71 -3.73 -21.61
C ASP A 3 1.17 -3.19 -20.28
N LEU A 4 -0.16 -3.18 -20.15
CA LEU A 4 -0.87 -2.81 -18.93
C LEU A 4 -1.27 -4.07 -18.15
N THR A 5 -0.81 -4.18 -16.91
CA THR A 5 -1.17 -5.25 -15.98
C THR A 5 -1.92 -4.66 -14.79
N LEU A 6 -3.10 -5.20 -14.51
CA LEU A 6 -3.88 -4.92 -13.30
C LEU A 6 -3.93 -6.19 -12.44
N SER A 7 -3.56 -6.07 -11.18
CA SER A 7 -3.71 -7.13 -10.18
C SER A 7 -4.53 -6.60 -9.01
N THR A 8 -5.51 -7.36 -8.58
CA THR A 8 -6.36 -7.04 -7.43
C THR A 8 -6.35 -8.21 -6.46
N GLN A 9 -6.38 -7.89 -5.17
CA GLN A 9 -6.49 -8.89 -4.12
C GLN A 9 -7.42 -8.35 -3.04
N TYR A 10 -8.21 -9.24 -2.46
CA TYR A 10 -9.10 -8.94 -1.35
C TYR A 10 -8.88 -10.00 -0.27
N TYR A 11 -8.62 -9.57 0.95
CA TYR A 11 -8.51 -10.46 2.09
C TYR A 11 -9.25 -9.90 3.31
N VAL A 12 -9.65 -10.80 4.19
CA VAL A 12 -10.33 -10.48 5.44
C VAL A 12 -9.51 -11.07 6.59
N GLN A 13 -9.15 -10.22 7.53
CA GLN A 13 -8.48 -10.60 8.77
C GLN A 13 -9.53 -10.60 9.89
N VAL A 14 -9.87 -11.78 10.41
CA VAL A 14 -10.83 -11.93 11.50
C VAL A 14 -10.07 -12.08 12.81
N MET A 15 -10.52 -11.40 13.87
CA MET A 15 -10.00 -11.64 15.21
C MET A 15 -10.70 -12.87 15.81
N GLU A 16 -9.94 -13.93 16.11
CA GLU A 16 -10.48 -15.21 16.62
C GLU A 16 -11.24 -15.05 17.96
N ASP A 17 -10.72 -14.24 18.90
CA ASP A 17 -11.30 -14.10 20.25
C ASP A 17 -11.90 -12.72 20.54
N HIS A 18 -12.76 -12.23 19.63
CA HIS A 18 -13.43 -10.94 19.80
C HIS A 18 -14.27 -10.84 21.10
N ARG A 19 -14.78 -11.98 21.61
CA ARG A 19 -15.56 -12.03 22.86
C ARG A 19 -14.71 -11.85 24.13
N GLU A 20 -13.48 -12.36 24.14
CA GLU A 20 -12.56 -12.23 25.28
C GLU A 20 -11.85 -10.86 25.29
N TYR A 21 -11.63 -10.29 24.10
CA TYR A 21 -11.18 -8.90 23.94
C TYR A 21 -12.16 -7.88 24.53
N LEU A 22 -13.47 -8.09 24.35
CA LEU A 22 -14.49 -7.21 24.93
C LEU A 22 -14.61 -7.37 26.47
N SER A 23 -14.29 -8.53 27.03
CA SER A 23 -14.41 -8.80 28.48
C SER A 23 -13.21 -8.34 29.30
N THR A 24 -12.01 -8.24 28.70
CA THR A 24 -10.78 -7.76 29.36
C THR A 24 -10.45 -6.29 29.05
N ARG A 25 -11.32 -5.61 28.29
CA ARG A 25 -11.12 -4.24 27.84
C ARG A 25 -11.11 -3.26 29.02
N ALA A 26 -10.02 -2.50 29.17
CA ALA A 26 -9.98 -1.37 30.08
C ALA A 26 -10.95 -0.25 29.60
N PRO A 27 -11.64 0.44 30.52
CA PRO A 27 -12.52 1.57 30.16
C PRO A 27 -11.73 2.63 29.37
N GLY A 28 -12.23 3.00 28.18
CA GLY A 28 -11.65 4.06 27.35
C GLY A 28 -10.75 3.61 26.19
N MET A 29 -10.48 2.31 26.02
CA MET A 29 -9.86 1.83 24.77
C MET A 29 -10.83 2.03 23.58
N PRO A 30 -10.37 2.17 22.33
CA PRO A 30 -11.25 2.18 21.14
C PRO A 30 -11.70 0.76 20.76
N GLU A 31 -12.91 0.61 20.21
CA GLU A 31 -13.36 -0.68 19.65
C GLU A 31 -12.63 -0.93 18.33
N ARG A 32 -12.03 -2.11 18.19
CA ARG A 32 -11.50 -2.58 16.90
C ARG A 32 -12.55 -3.47 16.25
N PRO A 33 -12.78 -3.35 14.93
CA PRO A 33 -13.76 -4.20 14.25
C PRO A 33 -13.34 -5.67 14.30
N ALA A 34 -14.32 -6.57 14.49
CA ALA A 34 -14.10 -8.02 14.59
C ALA A 34 -13.51 -8.64 13.31
N ALA A 35 -13.76 -8.01 12.16
CA ALA A 35 -13.20 -8.39 10.87
C ALA A 35 -12.67 -7.15 10.14
N ARG A 36 -11.42 -7.24 9.70
CA ARG A 36 -10.76 -6.22 8.88
C ARG A 36 -10.73 -6.63 7.43
N HIS A 37 -11.27 -5.77 6.58
CA HIS A 37 -11.34 -5.99 5.15
C HIS A 37 -10.26 -5.18 4.49
N VAL A 38 -9.37 -5.82 3.73
CA VAL A 38 -8.28 -5.13 3.03
C VAL A 38 -8.36 -5.42 1.54
N LEU A 39 -8.48 -4.35 0.78
CA LEU A 39 -8.44 -4.35 -0.68
C LEU A 39 -7.05 -3.90 -1.12
N THR A 40 -6.44 -4.70 -1.99
CA THR A 40 -5.14 -4.41 -2.60
C THR A 40 -5.33 -4.27 -4.09
N VAL A 41 -4.78 -3.20 -4.66
CA VAL A 41 -4.77 -2.96 -6.09
C VAL A 41 -3.34 -2.63 -6.51
N ARG A 42 -2.86 -3.30 -7.55
CA ARG A 42 -1.56 -3.05 -8.17
C ARG A 42 -1.76 -2.86 -9.66
N LEU A 43 -1.41 -1.69 -10.15
CA LEU A 43 -1.35 -1.38 -11.57
C LEU A 43 0.12 -1.28 -11.97
N THR A 44 0.47 -1.88 -13.10
CA THR A 44 1.80 -1.75 -13.69
C THR A 44 1.65 -1.55 -15.18
N GLN A 45 2.25 -0.49 -15.70
CA GLN A 45 2.21 -0.14 -17.11
C GLN A 45 3.63 0.01 -17.63
N LEU A 46 3.94 -0.74 -18.68
CA LEU A 46 5.25 -0.71 -19.33
C LEU A 46 5.17 0.09 -20.64
N PHE A 47 6.13 0.97 -20.84
CA PHE A 47 6.27 1.83 -22.01
C PHE A 47 7.68 1.73 -22.61
N LEU A 48 7.82 2.21 -23.85
CA LEU A 48 9.12 2.38 -24.53
C LEU A 48 9.98 1.10 -24.47
N HIS A 49 9.45 -0.03 -24.94
CA HIS A 49 10.15 -1.32 -24.86
C HIS A 49 10.61 -1.68 -23.44
N GLN A 50 9.76 -1.40 -22.44
CA GLN A 50 10.00 -1.67 -21.01
C GLN A 50 11.14 -0.84 -20.39
N THR A 51 11.58 0.24 -21.05
CA THR A 51 12.52 1.21 -20.44
C THR A 51 11.84 2.10 -19.42
N LEU A 52 10.54 2.40 -19.58
CA LEU A 52 9.76 3.15 -18.61
C LEU A 52 8.66 2.26 -18.03
N ARG A 53 8.66 2.10 -16.71
CA ARG A 53 7.62 1.39 -15.96
C ARG A 53 6.92 2.36 -15.02
N LEU A 54 5.62 2.49 -15.17
CA LEU A 54 4.77 3.16 -14.18
C LEU A 54 4.13 2.10 -13.30
N GLY A 55 4.26 2.25 -11.99
CA GLY A 55 3.63 1.41 -10.98
C GLY A 55 2.70 2.22 -10.11
N LEU A 56 1.55 1.66 -9.77
CA LEU A 56 0.69 2.19 -8.72
C LEU A 56 0.28 1.04 -7.83
N PHE A 57 0.61 1.14 -6.55
CA PHE A 57 0.17 0.19 -5.54
C PHE A 57 -0.74 0.90 -4.55
N ALA A 58 -1.89 0.31 -4.24
CA ALA A 58 -2.84 0.86 -3.29
C ALA A 58 -3.38 -0.24 -2.37
N LEU A 59 -3.42 0.06 -1.08
CA LEU A 59 -4.11 -0.71 -0.05
C LEU A 59 -5.21 0.17 0.53
N ALA A 60 -6.40 -0.35 0.70
CA ALA A 60 -7.49 0.33 1.39
C ALA A 60 -8.20 -0.62 2.32
N SER A 61 -8.54 -0.16 3.52
CA SER A 61 -9.41 -0.88 4.44
C SER A 61 -10.75 -0.13 4.55
N PRO A 62 -11.79 -0.51 3.78
CA PRO A 62 -13.05 0.23 3.74
C PRO A 62 -13.75 0.33 5.10
N ASN A 63 -13.57 -0.68 5.95
CA ASN A 63 -14.19 -0.77 7.26
C ASN A 63 -13.52 0.16 8.30
N GLU A 64 -12.21 0.39 8.20
CA GLU A 64 -11.47 1.29 9.08
C GLU A 64 -11.31 2.70 8.49
N GLY A 65 -11.58 2.86 7.20
CA GLY A 65 -11.50 4.13 6.48
C GLY A 65 -10.08 4.60 6.23
N ASP A 66 -9.12 3.68 6.18
CA ASP A 66 -7.71 3.98 5.97
C ASP A 66 -7.18 3.44 4.64
N TYR A 67 -6.11 4.07 4.17
CA TYR A 67 -5.54 3.75 2.88
C TYR A 67 -4.04 4.06 2.83
N TYR A 68 -3.36 3.32 1.97
CA TYR A 68 -1.99 3.51 1.58
C TYR A 68 -1.90 3.50 0.07
N VAL A 69 -1.21 4.47 -0.51
CA VAL A 69 -0.99 4.57 -1.95
C VAL A 69 0.47 4.85 -2.21
N ASN A 70 1.06 4.07 -3.10
CA ASN A 70 2.44 4.17 -3.54
C ASN A 70 2.49 4.25 -5.07
N PRO A 71 2.46 5.46 -5.65
CA PRO A 71 2.83 5.66 -7.04
C PRO A 71 4.35 5.59 -7.18
N GLU A 72 4.82 4.85 -8.18
CA GLU A 72 6.22 4.75 -8.55
C GLU A 72 6.44 4.85 -10.07
N VAL A 73 7.59 5.38 -10.44
CA VAL A 73 8.07 5.49 -11.81
C VAL A 73 9.47 4.94 -11.85
N ARG A 74 9.71 3.93 -12.66
CA ARG A 74 11.03 3.37 -12.90
C ARG A 74 11.46 3.60 -14.33
N TYR A 75 12.67 4.09 -14.51
CA TYR A 75 13.31 4.34 -15.78
C TYR A 75 14.62 3.57 -15.88
N ASN A 76 14.76 2.73 -16.90
CA ASN A 76 15.98 2.02 -17.23
C ASN A 76 16.81 2.93 -18.14
N ILE A 77 17.91 3.42 -17.59
CA ILE A 77 18.85 4.33 -18.26
C ILE A 77 19.75 3.52 -19.20
N THR A 78 20.20 2.35 -18.73
CA THR A 78 20.93 1.34 -19.53
C THR A 78 20.46 -0.06 -19.13
N ASP A 79 20.96 -1.11 -19.79
CA ASP A 79 20.67 -2.51 -19.41
C ASP A 79 21.12 -2.84 -17.98
N ALA A 80 22.16 -2.15 -17.51
CA ALA A 80 22.74 -2.33 -16.18
C ALA A 80 22.22 -1.31 -15.16
N LEU A 81 21.69 -0.16 -15.57
CA LEU A 81 21.35 0.96 -14.67
C LEU A 81 19.87 1.35 -14.77
N SER A 82 19.21 1.40 -13.62
CA SER A 82 17.83 1.89 -13.52
C SER A 82 17.64 2.83 -12.35
N GLY A 83 16.84 3.87 -12.55
CA GLY A 83 16.38 4.78 -11.51
C GLY A 83 14.90 4.55 -11.23
N THR A 84 14.51 4.53 -9.96
CA THR A 84 13.12 4.48 -9.52
C THR A 84 12.83 5.68 -8.64
N PHE A 85 11.72 6.34 -8.89
CA PHE A 85 11.21 7.44 -8.11
C PHE A 85 9.83 7.04 -7.61
N GLY A 86 9.56 7.16 -6.33
CA GLY A 86 8.25 6.82 -5.79
C GLY A 86 7.91 7.60 -4.53
N VAL A 87 6.62 7.64 -4.23
CA VAL A 87 6.08 8.36 -3.08
C VAL A 87 5.29 7.36 -2.25
N ASN A 88 5.42 7.41 -0.93
CA ASN A 88 4.55 6.68 -0.01
C ASN A 88 3.54 7.66 0.58
N LEU A 89 2.26 7.42 0.35
CA LEU A 89 1.17 8.25 0.86
C LEU A 89 0.29 7.40 1.77
N PHE A 90 0.06 7.87 2.99
CA PHE A 90 -0.79 7.21 3.97
C PHE A 90 -1.94 8.14 4.36
N GLY A 91 -3.14 7.59 4.54
CA GLY A 91 -4.32 8.35 4.91
C GLY A 91 -5.29 7.52 5.74
N GLY A 92 -6.19 8.22 6.44
CA GLY A 92 -7.17 7.60 7.34
C GLY A 92 -7.10 8.14 8.77
N PRO A 93 -7.94 7.62 9.68
CA PRO A 93 -7.94 7.99 11.08
C PRO A 93 -6.66 7.54 11.80
N ARG A 94 -6.07 8.37 12.67
CA ARG A 94 -4.81 8.05 13.40
C ARG A 94 -4.83 6.76 14.23
N ARG A 95 -6.01 6.21 14.51
CA ARG A 95 -6.23 4.99 15.28
C ARG A 95 -6.07 3.70 14.48
N THR A 96 -5.95 3.79 13.16
CA THR A 96 -5.87 2.64 12.24
C THR A 96 -4.42 2.39 11.83
N GLU A 97 -4.13 1.20 11.31
CA GLU A 97 -2.76 0.79 10.98
C GLU A 97 -2.10 1.66 9.91
N PHE A 98 -2.82 2.14 8.90
CA PHE A 98 -2.27 3.05 7.90
C PHE A 98 -2.41 4.51 8.31
N GLY A 99 -3.51 4.86 8.98
CA GLY A 99 -3.79 6.23 9.40
C GLY A 99 -2.83 6.77 10.47
N GLN A 100 -2.21 5.90 11.29
CA GLN A 100 -1.12 6.31 12.19
C GLN A 100 0.10 6.89 11.45
N PHE A 101 0.30 6.48 10.19
CA PHE A 101 1.38 6.97 9.33
C PHE A 101 1.00 8.17 8.47
N LYS A 102 -0.20 8.76 8.65
CA LYS A 102 -0.67 9.91 7.85
C LYS A 102 0.32 11.08 7.79
N GLY A 103 1.12 11.28 8.84
CA GLY A 103 2.16 12.32 8.88
C GLY A 103 3.51 11.91 8.28
N ASN A 104 3.64 10.67 7.80
CA ASN A 104 4.89 10.03 7.41
C ASN A 104 4.96 9.75 5.90
N ALA A 105 4.20 10.54 5.13
CA ALA A 105 4.33 10.53 3.68
C ALA A 105 5.78 10.88 3.31
N ASN A 106 6.39 10.07 2.46
CA ASN A 106 7.79 10.24 2.11
C ASN A 106 8.01 10.06 0.61
N LEU A 107 9.07 10.69 0.14
CA LEU A 107 9.56 10.55 -1.22
C LEU A 107 10.84 9.73 -1.18
N TYR A 108 10.99 8.81 -2.12
CA TYR A 108 12.21 8.04 -2.27
C TYR A 108 12.68 7.99 -3.73
N VAL A 109 14.00 7.91 -3.86
CA VAL A 109 14.67 7.65 -5.13
C VAL A 109 15.62 6.49 -4.91
N VAL A 110 15.55 5.49 -5.79
CA VAL A 110 16.37 4.30 -5.75
C VAL A 110 17.09 4.16 -7.07
N THR A 111 18.41 4.15 -7.02
CA THR A 111 19.25 3.82 -8.17
C THR A 111 19.74 2.39 -8.02
N ARG A 112 19.47 1.55 -9.02
CA ARG A 112 19.90 0.16 -9.04
C ARG A 112 20.82 -0.07 -10.22
N TYR A 113 22.00 -0.61 -9.92
CA TYR A 113 22.97 -1.10 -10.89
C TYR A 113 23.05 -2.64 -10.80
N ALA A 114 23.04 -3.34 -11.93
CA ALA A 114 23.16 -4.79 -12.03
C ALA A 114 24.10 -5.15 -13.19
N PHE A 115 25.04 -6.07 -12.96
CA PHE A 115 26.07 -6.51 -13.90
C PHE A 115 25.83 -7.95 -14.37
#